data_AF-A0A7C5GPF2-F1
#
_entry.id   AF-A0A7C5GPF2-F1
#
_cell.length_a   1.000
_cell.length_b   1.000
_cell.length_c   1.000
_cell.angle_alpha   90.00
_cell.angle_beta   90.00
_cell.angle_gamma   90.00
#
_symmetry.space_group_name_H-M   'P 1'
#
loop_
_entity.id
_entity.type
_entity.pdbx_description
1 polymer ?
#
loop_
_entity_poly.entity_id
_entity_poly.type
_entity_poly.pdbx_seq_one_letter_code
_entity_poly.pdbx_strand_id
1 'polypeptide(L)'
;MRKPEIAFSASGVEKGQDGLFQHPAKSPASRHHRPQRSPPMSESAARPAPTEEEELLAPLRSVKGGEGLHQLSEALVTQELPAFATTVQAVSAEAAREGSSVSDVARAILHDPSMTARLLKMANSSFYNPSGSPINTISRAIVVLGFNAVKSICLSISIMDHLLKGKVHRDRLLAELGRAYHAATQARALAVARREKSPEEVFIATLLYSVGRLAFWCFADKLAPEAAGQLDEAMRKPGTNLDKIERRVLGYSLRQLTAELNREWRLSSLLADALRGGSDDDRVRCIRLSQELARAAEQGWESEEMQLMIKRIGVSLKLEELELQEMLEENAREAALSLASLGIRNTARLVAVPERFRDEIPQSEGPAGGTSTAQRENFHHPQPKLVRSILDELDQMLEEKPDLAPLMELVEEGILRGVGVDRLVFGLLSSDRRQLRTKSTLGWDQYRLANDFNMPLQGLHKSLMDLVVASGKPFLVTSPPPAGLEPLISPPIRRVAGESPFMVAPVSVGSKVIGIFYTDRRPSRRPLGTDDFERFTALVECASRGLSRLYA
;
A
#
# COMPACT_ATOMS: atom_id res chain seq x y z
N MET A 1 -11.83 -60.92 -11.55
CA MET A 1 -12.85 -61.07 -12.63
C MET A 1 -13.39 -59.69 -12.94
N ARG A 2 -13.48 -59.16 -14.17
CA ARG A 2 -13.04 -59.59 -15.52
C ARG A 2 -12.70 -58.33 -16.36
N LYS A 3 -11.73 -58.42 -17.29
CA LYS A 3 -11.61 -57.56 -18.51
C LYS A 3 -12.53 -58.13 -19.64
N PRO A 4 -12.84 -57.41 -20.74
CA PRO A 4 -12.00 -57.31 -21.97
C PRO A 4 -11.92 -55.86 -22.55
N GLU A 5 -11.03 -55.44 -23.45
CA GLU A 5 -9.81 -56.01 -24.09
C GLU A 5 -9.95 -56.90 -25.36
N ILE A 6 -10.35 -56.31 -26.50
CA ILE A 6 -10.09 -56.75 -27.91
C ILE A 6 -10.03 -55.48 -28.81
N ALA A 7 -9.40 -55.38 -29.99
CA ALA A 7 -8.02 -55.68 -30.43
C ALA A 7 -7.85 -55.32 -31.94
N PHE A 8 -6.67 -54.78 -32.31
CA PHE A 8 -5.89 -55.03 -33.54
C PHE A 8 -6.32 -54.66 -34.99
N SER A 9 -5.24 -54.47 -35.78
CA SER A 9 -5.05 -54.55 -37.25
C SER A 9 -5.25 -53.29 -38.12
N ALA A 10 -4.54 -53.09 -39.25
CA ALA A 10 -3.09 -53.16 -39.64
C ALA A 10 -2.96 -53.18 -41.19
N SER A 11 -1.76 -52.80 -41.71
CA SER A 11 -1.29 -52.86 -43.13
C SER A 11 -2.07 -52.04 -44.20
N GLY A 12 -1.51 -51.61 -45.34
CA GLY A 12 -0.13 -51.58 -45.89
C GLY A 12 0.07 -50.29 -46.75
N VAL A 13 1.26 -49.81 -47.12
CA VAL A 13 2.19 -50.34 -48.15
C VAL A 13 1.45 -50.53 -49.50
N GLU A 14 1.78 -49.88 -50.64
CA GLU A 14 3.10 -49.75 -51.27
C GLU A 14 3.26 -48.56 -52.29
N LYS A 15 4.49 -48.45 -52.85
CA LYS A 15 5.14 -47.45 -53.73
C LYS A 15 4.63 -47.33 -55.19
N GLY A 16 5.13 -46.30 -55.90
CA GLY A 16 5.38 -46.31 -57.36
C GLY A 16 5.02 -44.98 -58.08
N GLN A 17 5.90 -43.97 -58.15
CA GLN A 17 6.97 -43.69 -59.14
C GLN A 17 6.54 -43.31 -60.59
N ASP A 18 6.96 -42.09 -60.95
CA ASP A 18 7.51 -41.58 -62.22
C ASP A 18 6.72 -41.62 -63.54
N GLY A 19 6.66 -40.43 -64.18
CA GLY A 19 6.20 -40.21 -65.57
C GLY A 19 6.47 -38.76 -66.01
N LEU A 20 7.32 -38.56 -67.02
CA LEU A 20 8.01 -37.29 -67.31
C LEU A 20 7.68 -36.74 -68.71
N PHE A 21 7.75 -35.40 -68.87
CA PHE A 21 7.76 -34.60 -70.12
C PHE A 21 6.52 -34.57 -71.05
N GLN A 22 6.07 -33.35 -71.43
CA GLN A 22 6.41 -32.74 -72.74
C GLN A 22 5.92 -31.27 -72.90
N HIS A 23 6.62 -30.53 -73.77
CA HIS A 23 6.41 -29.17 -74.30
C HIS A 23 6.76 -29.26 -75.83
N PRO A 24 6.58 -28.26 -76.75
CA PRO A 24 6.20 -26.83 -76.60
C PRO A 24 5.32 -26.19 -77.75
N ALA A 25 5.06 -24.87 -77.63
CA ALA A 25 5.04 -23.79 -78.65
C ALA A 25 4.04 -23.72 -79.87
N LYS A 26 3.33 -22.57 -80.01
CA LYS A 26 3.51 -21.50 -81.07
C LYS A 26 2.32 -20.49 -81.15
N SER A 27 2.61 -19.26 -81.61
CA SER A 27 1.75 -18.06 -81.78
C SER A 27 1.09 -17.98 -83.20
N PRO A 28 0.59 -16.85 -83.80
CA PRO A 28 0.33 -15.44 -83.36
C PRO A 28 -0.97 -14.76 -83.93
N ALA A 29 -1.08 -13.40 -83.82
CA ALA A 29 -1.83 -12.45 -84.69
C ALA A 29 -3.38 -12.32 -84.49
N SER A 30 -4.10 -11.21 -84.79
CA SER A 30 -3.73 -9.88 -85.35
C SER A 30 -4.77 -8.75 -85.06
N ARG A 31 -4.33 -7.49 -85.29
CA ARG A 31 -4.96 -6.15 -85.08
C ARG A 31 -6.31 -5.87 -85.80
N HIS A 32 -7.10 -4.93 -85.23
CA HIS A 32 -7.68 -3.65 -85.79
C HIS A 32 -8.69 -3.07 -84.75
N HIS A 33 -9.00 -1.77 -84.58
CA HIS A 33 -8.72 -0.50 -85.28
C HIS A 33 -8.61 0.70 -84.27
N ARG A 34 -8.08 1.85 -84.71
CA ARG A 34 -8.00 3.18 -83.99
C ARG A 34 -9.01 4.16 -84.66
N PRO A 35 -9.27 5.44 -84.23
CA PRO A 35 -8.36 6.39 -83.53
C PRO A 35 -8.97 7.43 -82.52
N GLN A 36 -8.09 8.28 -81.93
CA GLN A 36 -8.32 9.58 -81.22
C GLN A 36 -9.20 9.58 -79.94
N ARG A 37 -8.74 10.01 -78.75
CA ARG A 37 -8.05 11.28 -78.36
C ARG A 37 -7.11 11.07 -77.14
N SER A 38 -6.20 12.02 -76.88
CA SER A 38 -5.18 11.99 -75.82
C SER A 38 -5.61 12.73 -74.54
N PRO A 39 -4.90 12.62 -73.38
CA PRO A 39 -3.98 11.58 -72.90
C PRO A 39 -4.54 10.91 -71.60
N PRO A 40 -3.74 10.10 -70.88
CA PRO A 40 -3.36 10.56 -69.54
C PRO A 40 -1.86 10.39 -69.25
N MET A 41 -1.33 11.23 -68.34
CA MET A 41 -0.02 11.03 -67.75
C MET A 41 -0.03 9.83 -66.80
N SER A 42 1.11 9.18 -66.65
CA SER A 42 1.37 8.26 -65.54
C SER A 42 1.51 9.07 -64.25
N GLU A 43 0.41 9.29 -63.53
CA GLU A 43 0.42 9.99 -62.25
C GLU A 43 0.43 9.00 -61.09
N SER A 44 1.25 9.31 -60.09
CA SER A 44 1.56 8.48 -58.94
C SER A 44 0.32 8.17 -58.09
N ALA A 45 -0.03 6.89 -57.98
CA ALA A 45 -0.73 6.39 -56.80
C ALA A 45 0.32 5.95 -55.79
N ALA A 46 0.86 6.92 -55.05
CA ALA A 46 1.73 6.65 -53.91
C ALA A 46 1.02 5.69 -52.95
N ARG A 47 1.79 4.86 -52.23
CA ARG A 47 1.27 4.25 -51.00
C ARG A 47 0.72 5.40 -50.13
N PRO A 48 -0.43 5.24 -49.45
CA PRO A 48 -0.84 6.23 -48.46
C PRO A 48 0.35 6.46 -47.52
N ALA A 49 0.65 7.73 -47.25
CA ALA A 49 1.63 8.05 -46.22
C ALA A 49 1.18 7.32 -44.93
N PRO A 50 2.12 6.74 -44.15
CA PRO A 50 1.75 6.18 -42.86
C PRO A 50 0.99 7.24 -42.08
N THR A 51 -0.10 6.83 -41.42
CA THR A 51 -0.82 7.75 -40.53
C THR A 51 0.14 8.29 -39.47
N GLU A 52 -0.13 9.46 -38.89
CA GLU A 52 0.71 10.00 -37.82
C GLU A 52 0.88 8.98 -36.67
N GLU A 53 -0.15 8.16 -36.36
CA GLU A 53 -0.02 6.99 -35.48
C GLU A 53 1.03 5.96 -35.97
N GLU A 54 1.01 5.54 -37.24
CA GLU A 54 1.95 4.55 -37.77
C GLU A 54 3.39 5.08 -37.85
N GLU A 55 3.57 6.36 -38.19
CA GLU A 55 4.88 7.00 -38.30
C GLU A 55 5.49 7.27 -36.89
N LEU A 56 4.66 7.64 -35.90
CA LEU A 56 5.07 7.73 -34.48
C LEU A 56 5.57 6.38 -33.92
N LEU A 57 4.98 5.27 -34.35
CA LEU A 57 5.19 3.95 -33.75
C LEU A 57 6.38 3.17 -34.37
N ALA A 58 6.96 3.63 -35.47
CA ALA A 58 7.85 2.82 -36.33
C ALA A 58 9.08 2.18 -35.64
N PRO A 59 9.84 2.83 -34.73
CA PRO A 59 11.12 2.30 -34.23
C PRO A 59 11.09 1.59 -32.86
N LEU A 60 9.91 1.25 -32.31
CA LEU A 60 9.81 0.58 -31.00
C LEU A 60 10.06 -0.94 -31.11
N ARG A 61 11.07 -1.44 -30.38
CA ARG A 61 11.47 -2.88 -30.33
C ARG A 61 10.60 -3.65 -29.32
N SER A 62 10.20 -4.88 -29.67
CA SER A 62 9.35 -5.71 -28.82
C SER A 62 10.13 -6.71 -27.95
N VAL A 63 9.74 -6.78 -26.67
CA VAL A 63 10.02 -7.95 -25.82
C VAL A 63 8.96 -9.03 -26.08
N LYS A 64 9.32 -10.32 -26.00
CA LYS A 64 8.38 -11.43 -26.22
C LYS A 64 7.27 -11.46 -25.15
N GLY A 65 6.07 -11.04 -25.53
CA GLY A 65 5.00 -10.62 -24.60
C GLY A 65 4.28 -11.67 -23.73
N GLY A 66 4.74 -12.91 -23.69
CA GLY A 66 4.23 -13.94 -22.76
C GLY A 66 5.15 -14.14 -21.57
N GLU A 67 6.41 -14.47 -21.86
CA GLU A 67 7.45 -14.78 -20.86
C GLU A 67 7.79 -13.54 -20.01
N GLY A 68 7.83 -12.34 -20.61
CA GLY A 68 8.19 -11.11 -19.92
C GLY A 68 7.19 -10.63 -18.87
N LEU A 69 5.89 -10.89 -19.05
CA LEU A 69 4.87 -10.53 -18.04
C LEU A 69 5.03 -11.39 -16.78
N HIS A 70 5.17 -12.70 -16.96
CA HIS A 70 5.32 -13.63 -15.84
C HIS A 70 6.63 -13.37 -15.09
N GLN A 71 7.75 -13.24 -15.80
CA GLN A 71 9.06 -12.91 -15.21
C GLN A 71 9.05 -11.58 -14.45
N LEU A 72 8.40 -10.54 -14.98
CA LEU A 72 8.27 -9.27 -14.25
C LEU A 72 7.41 -9.44 -12.99
N SER A 73 6.27 -10.12 -13.08
CA SER A 73 5.41 -10.37 -11.93
C SER A 73 6.14 -11.18 -10.83
N GLU A 74 6.90 -12.20 -11.21
CA GLU A 74 7.68 -13.04 -10.31
C GLU A 74 8.82 -12.26 -9.65
N ALA A 75 9.57 -11.44 -10.41
CA ALA A 75 10.63 -10.59 -9.86
C ALA A 75 10.09 -9.55 -8.86
N LEU A 76 8.94 -8.94 -9.17
CA LEU A 76 8.25 -8.03 -8.25
C LEU A 76 7.81 -8.74 -6.97
N VAL A 77 7.19 -9.92 -7.08
CA VAL A 77 6.73 -10.73 -5.94
C VAL A 77 7.89 -11.22 -5.06
N THR A 78 8.99 -11.68 -5.67
CA THR A 78 10.05 -12.44 -4.95
C THR A 78 11.26 -11.61 -4.52
N GLN A 79 11.64 -10.56 -5.25
CA GLN A 79 12.92 -9.85 -5.04
C GLN A 79 12.76 -8.39 -4.59
N GLU A 80 11.78 -7.66 -5.12
CA GLU A 80 11.74 -6.19 -5.01
C GLU A 80 10.59 -5.63 -4.17
N LEU A 81 9.47 -6.35 -4.02
CA LEU A 81 8.35 -5.98 -3.12
C LEU A 81 8.06 -6.93 -1.94
N PRO A 82 8.99 -7.75 -1.39
CA PRO A 82 8.64 -8.72 -0.34
C PRO A 82 8.15 -8.09 0.99
N ALA A 83 8.63 -6.89 1.35
CA ALA A 83 8.16 -6.16 2.53
C ALA A 83 6.79 -5.47 2.32
N PHE A 84 6.54 -5.03 1.09
CA PHE A 84 5.20 -4.59 0.67
C PHE A 84 4.23 -5.78 0.73
N ALA A 85 4.64 -6.94 0.22
CA ALA A 85 3.85 -8.16 0.26
C ALA A 85 3.50 -8.57 1.70
N THR A 86 4.44 -8.60 2.66
CA THR A 86 4.11 -8.98 4.04
C THR A 86 3.17 -8.02 4.75
N THR A 87 3.35 -6.70 4.64
CA THR A 87 2.43 -5.75 5.32
C THR A 87 1.07 -5.68 4.62
N VAL A 88 1.04 -5.70 3.27
CA VAL A 88 -0.22 -5.76 2.51
C VAL A 88 -0.94 -7.09 2.70
N GLN A 89 -0.23 -8.22 2.78
CA GLN A 89 -0.81 -9.52 3.09
C GLN A 89 -1.27 -9.61 4.54
N ALA A 90 -0.54 -9.06 5.52
CA ALA A 90 -1.01 -9.01 6.91
C ALA A 90 -2.32 -8.21 7.02
N VAL A 91 -2.33 -6.97 6.50
CA VAL A 91 -3.51 -6.10 6.51
C VAL A 91 -4.65 -6.68 5.66
N SER A 92 -4.37 -7.30 4.51
CA SER A 92 -5.42 -7.85 3.63
C SER A 92 -5.93 -9.22 4.04
N ALA A 93 -5.08 -10.10 4.60
CA ALA A 93 -5.50 -11.40 5.11
C ALA A 93 -6.31 -11.26 6.39
N GLU A 94 -5.91 -10.38 7.32
CA GLU A 94 -6.72 -10.08 8.49
C GLU A 94 -8.02 -9.40 8.06
N ALA A 95 -7.98 -8.40 7.17
CA ALA A 95 -9.20 -7.77 6.67
C ALA A 95 -9.96 -8.55 5.57
N ALA A 96 -9.66 -9.83 5.36
CA ALA A 96 -10.45 -10.76 4.54
C ALA A 96 -11.00 -11.94 5.36
N ARG A 97 -10.68 -12.00 6.66
CA ARG A 97 -11.11 -13.06 7.57
C ARG A 97 -12.36 -12.59 8.32
N GLU A 98 -13.44 -13.37 8.25
CA GLU A 98 -14.62 -13.10 9.07
C GLU A 98 -14.26 -13.22 10.55
N GLY A 99 -14.62 -12.19 11.35
CA GLY A 99 -14.33 -12.15 12.79
C GLY A 99 -12.95 -11.61 13.17
N SER A 100 -12.27 -10.86 12.30
CA SER A 100 -11.06 -10.11 12.68
C SER A 100 -11.39 -8.88 13.53
N SER A 101 -10.59 -8.64 14.57
CA SER A 101 -10.84 -7.56 15.50
C SER A 101 -10.19 -6.24 15.06
N VAL A 102 -10.71 -5.13 15.58
CA VAL A 102 -10.05 -3.80 15.50
C VAL A 102 -8.59 -3.90 15.98
N SER A 103 -8.34 -4.77 16.96
CA SER A 103 -7.03 -5.01 17.55
C SER A 103 -6.01 -5.56 16.57
N ASP A 104 -6.39 -6.56 15.77
CA ASP A 104 -5.44 -7.26 14.89
C ASP A 104 -4.90 -6.31 13.80
N VAL A 105 -5.74 -5.38 13.31
CA VAL A 105 -5.35 -4.33 12.37
C VAL A 105 -4.66 -3.15 13.06
N ALA A 106 -5.09 -2.72 14.24
CA ALA A 106 -4.39 -1.66 14.99
C ALA A 106 -2.94 -2.05 15.27
N ARG A 107 -2.71 -3.29 15.72
CA ARG A 107 -1.38 -3.87 15.95
C ARG A 107 -0.56 -3.94 14.65
N ALA A 108 -1.17 -4.39 13.54
CA ALA A 108 -0.51 -4.43 12.24
C ALA A 108 0.03 -3.05 11.79
N ILE A 109 -0.72 -1.98 12.08
CA ILE A 109 -0.35 -0.60 11.74
C ILE A 109 0.72 -0.05 12.69
N LEU A 110 0.56 -0.29 14.01
CA LEU A 110 1.51 0.16 15.04
C LEU A 110 2.92 -0.43 14.88
N HIS A 111 3.08 -1.53 14.16
CA HIS A 111 4.39 -2.06 13.78
C HIS A 111 5.18 -1.12 12.83
N ASP A 112 4.50 -0.21 12.11
CA ASP A 112 5.12 0.76 11.20
C ASP A 112 4.89 2.21 11.68
N PRO A 113 5.92 2.86 12.28
CA PRO A 113 5.86 4.26 12.71
C PRO A 113 5.51 5.28 11.62
N SER A 114 5.93 5.04 10.36
CA SER A 114 5.64 5.92 9.22
C SER A 114 4.17 5.82 8.84
N MET A 115 3.66 4.59 8.74
CA MET A 115 2.26 4.31 8.45
C MET A 115 1.34 4.86 9.52
N THR A 116 1.65 4.59 10.79
CA THR A 116 0.93 5.06 11.98
C THR A 116 0.80 6.59 11.98
N ALA A 117 1.91 7.31 11.76
CA ALA A 117 1.91 8.78 11.75
C ALA A 117 1.07 9.36 10.59
N ARG A 118 1.15 8.74 9.40
CA ARG A 118 0.41 9.18 8.21
C ARG A 118 -1.08 8.85 8.29
N LEU A 119 -1.44 7.67 8.81
CA LEU A 119 -2.84 7.30 9.05
C LEU A 119 -3.50 8.30 10.00
N LEU A 120 -2.87 8.61 11.14
CA LEU A 120 -3.45 9.55 12.11
C LEU A 120 -3.51 10.98 11.58
N LYS A 121 -2.53 11.39 10.76
CA LYS A 121 -2.59 12.70 10.09
C LYS A 121 -3.70 12.77 9.05
N MET A 122 -3.99 11.66 8.36
CA MET A 122 -5.16 11.53 7.49
C MET A 122 -6.46 11.55 8.30
N ALA A 123 -6.52 10.79 9.40
CA ALA A 123 -7.68 10.71 10.29
C ALA A 123 -8.06 12.10 10.84
N ASN A 124 -7.07 12.94 11.14
CA ASN A 124 -7.26 14.31 11.60
C ASN A 124 -7.43 15.36 10.48
N SER A 125 -7.48 14.96 9.20
CA SER A 125 -7.81 15.92 8.13
C SER A 125 -9.23 16.46 8.32
N SER A 126 -9.49 17.68 7.82
CA SER A 126 -10.82 18.30 7.87
C SER A 126 -11.92 17.47 7.20
N PHE A 127 -11.54 16.61 6.25
CA PHE A 127 -12.45 15.67 5.58
C PHE A 127 -12.89 14.53 6.50
N TYR A 128 -11.93 13.87 7.15
CA TYR A 128 -12.17 12.69 7.99
C TYR A 128 -12.56 13.02 9.43
N ASN A 129 -12.22 14.22 9.91
CA ASN A 129 -12.55 14.73 11.24
C ASN A 129 -13.12 16.16 11.16
N PRO A 130 -14.31 16.35 10.55
CA PRO A 130 -14.94 17.65 10.45
C PRO A 130 -15.37 18.23 11.81
N SER A 131 -15.42 17.40 12.87
CA SER A 131 -15.67 17.88 14.25
C SER A 131 -14.43 18.50 14.92
N GLY A 132 -13.24 18.36 14.32
CA GLY A 132 -11.97 18.88 14.85
C GLY A 132 -11.50 18.24 16.15
N SER A 133 -12.15 17.18 16.63
CA SER A 133 -11.81 16.50 17.89
C SER A 133 -10.58 15.62 17.71
N PRO A 134 -9.42 15.90 18.34
CA PRO A 134 -8.15 15.27 17.97
C PRO A 134 -8.16 13.74 18.12
N ILE A 135 -7.93 13.04 17.01
CA ILE A 135 -7.85 11.58 16.92
C ILE A 135 -6.39 11.19 17.16
N ASN A 136 -6.10 10.79 18.39
CA ASN A 136 -4.72 10.60 18.84
C ASN A 136 -4.23 9.14 18.74
N THR A 137 -5.14 8.17 18.68
CA THR A 137 -4.89 6.72 18.80
C THR A 137 -5.39 5.95 17.58
N ILE A 138 -4.76 4.82 17.24
CA ILE A 138 -5.10 4.03 16.06
C ILE A 138 -6.47 3.36 16.22
N SER A 139 -6.79 2.86 17.41
CA SER A 139 -8.10 2.28 17.71
C SER A 139 -9.22 3.31 17.52
N ARG A 140 -9.03 4.56 17.96
CA ARG A 140 -9.99 5.65 17.74
C ARG A 140 -10.07 6.06 16.27
N ALA A 141 -8.97 6.02 15.52
CA ALA A 141 -9.01 6.21 14.07
C ALA A 141 -9.82 5.11 13.37
N ILE A 142 -9.69 3.84 13.78
CA ILE A 142 -10.50 2.74 13.23
C ILE A 142 -11.99 2.91 13.57
N VAL A 143 -12.32 3.39 14.77
CA VAL A 143 -13.71 3.68 15.17
C VAL A 143 -14.32 4.86 14.41
N VAL A 144 -13.58 5.96 14.22
CA VAL A 144 -14.11 7.17 13.56
C VAL A 144 -14.14 7.04 12.04
N LEU A 145 -13.11 6.45 11.43
CA LEU A 145 -13.00 6.30 9.97
C LEU A 145 -13.73 5.05 9.45
N GLY A 146 -13.91 4.05 10.31
CA GLY A 146 -14.29 2.71 9.91
C GLY A 146 -13.10 1.87 9.45
N PHE A 147 -13.17 0.57 9.75
CA PHE A 147 -12.15 -0.43 9.47
C PHE A 147 -11.70 -0.47 7.99
N ASN A 148 -12.65 -0.35 7.06
CA ASN A 148 -12.36 -0.37 5.63
C ASN A 148 -11.61 0.88 5.16
N ALA A 149 -11.92 2.08 5.67
CA ALA A 149 -11.18 3.30 5.33
C ALA A 149 -9.74 3.26 5.86
N VAL A 150 -9.55 2.75 7.08
CA VAL A 150 -8.20 2.52 7.63
C VAL A 150 -7.41 1.55 6.76
N LYS A 151 -8.02 0.45 6.30
CA LYS A 151 -7.43 -0.47 5.32
C LYS A 151 -7.05 0.27 4.03
N SER A 152 -7.95 1.08 3.46
CA SER A 152 -7.69 1.93 2.28
C SER A 152 -6.43 2.76 2.46
N ILE A 153 -6.36 3.51 3.55
CA ILE A 153 -5.30 4.48 3.83
C ILE A 153 -3.96 3.76 4.07
N CYS A 154 -3.96 2.66 4.82
CA CYS A 154 -2.73 1.89 5.10
C CYS A 154 -2.15 1.21 3.87
N LEU A 155 -3.00 0.62 3.01
CA LEU A 155 -2.59 0.10 1.71
C LEU A 155 -2.00 1.21 0.83
N SER A 156 -2.68 2.35 0.77
CA SER A 156 -2.21 3.54 0.04
C SER A 156 -0.82 3.98 0.52
N ILE A 157 -0.63 4.15 1.84
CA ILE A 157 0.64 4.59 2.43
C ILE A 157 1.76 3.57 2.16
N SER A 158 1.48 2.27 2.28
CA SER A 158 2.44 1.19 2.03
C SER A 158 2.94 1.19 0.58
N ILE A 159 2.02 1.38 -0.37
CA ILE A 159 2.33 1.59 -1.79
C ILE A 159 3.26 2.80 -1.91
N MET A 160 2.87 3.95 -1.35
CA MET A 160 3.59 5.21 -1.52
C MET A 160 5.02 5.20 -0.92
N ASP A 161 5.25 4.56 0.23
CA ASP A 161 6.58 4.56 0.88
C ASP A 161 7.63 3.66 0.20
N HIS A 162 7.20 2.65 -0.54
CA HIS A 162 8.11 1.82 -1.35
C HIS A 162 8.41 2.47 -2.70
N LEU A 163 7.40 3.02 -3.37
CA LEU A 163 7.55 3.62 -4.70
C LEU A 163 8.50 4.83 -4.71
N LEU A 164 8.50 5.65 -3.65
CA LEU A 164 9.29 6.90 -3.57
C LEU A 164 10.82 6.72 -3.47
N LYS A 165 11.35 5.49 -3.55
CA LYS A 165 12.79 5.18 -3.48
C LYS A 165 13.47 5.13 -4.86
N GLY A 166 12.70 5.02 -5.96
CA GLY A 166 13.21 5.14 -7.34
C GLY A 166 13.63 6.56 -7.71
N LYS A 167 14.54 6.71 -8.70
CA LYS A 167 15.14 8.01 -9.06
C LYS A 167 14.88 8.47 -10.50
N VAL A 168 14.90 7.59 -11.52
CA VAL A 168 14.95 8.06 -12.92
C VAL A 168 13.57 8.46 -13.47
N HIS A 169 12.48 7.82 -13.03
CA HIS A 169 11.11 8.14 -13.45
C HIS A 169 10.23 8.73 -12.32
N ARG A 170 10.84 9.45 -11.37
CA ARG A 170 10.15 9.96 -10.17
C ARG A 170 8.93 10.81 -10.48
N ASP A 171 9.01 11.75 -11.42
CA ASP A 171 7.89 12.67 -11.70
C ASP A 171 6.71 11.95 -12.37
N ARG A 172 7.00 11.00 -13.27
CA ARG A 172 6.00 10.12 -13.90
C ARG A 172 5.28 9.28 -12.84
N LEU A 173 6.02 8.69 -11.91
CA LEU A 173 5.49 7.94 -10.79
C LEU A 173 4.61 8.81 -9.87
N LEU A 174 5.07 10.02 -9.52
CA LEU A 174 4.33 10.96 -8.70
C LEU A 174 3.02 11.40 -9.38
N ALA A 175 3.02 11.59 -10.70
CA ALA A 175 1.84 11.93 -11.49
C ALA A 175 0.83 10.78 -11.57
N GLU A 176 1.27 9.56 -11.86
CA GLU A 176 0.39 8.38 -11.88
C GLU A 176 -0.23 8.10 -10.51
N LEU A 177 0.52 8.35 -9.44
CA LEU A 177 0.00 8.26 -8.07
C LEU A 177 -1.07 9.33 -7.79
N GLY A 178 -0.85 10.57 -8.24
CA GLY A 178 -1.82 11.67 -8.12
C GLY A 178 -3.12 11.36 -8.86
N ARG A 179 -3.01 10.92 -10.11
CA ARG A 179 -4.14 10.44 -10.93
C ARG A 179 -4.89 9.29 -10.26
N ALA A 180 -4.18 8.28 -9.76
CA ALA A 180 -4.80 7.11 -9.14
C ALA A 180 -5.54 7.47 -7.85
N TYR A 181 -4.97 8.36 -7.03
CA TYR A 181 -5.60 8.86 -5.81
C TYR A 181 -6.82 9.74 -6.12
N HIS A 182 -6.71 10.64 -7.11
CA HIS A 182 -7.83 11.45 -7.60
C HIS A 182 -8.99 10.57 -8.09
N ALA A 183 -8.71 9.58 -8.93
CA ALA A 183 -9.71 8.61 -9.39
C ALA A 183 -10.38 7.88 -8.21
N ALA A 184 -9.62 7.49 -7.18
CA ALA A 184 -10.16 6.81 -6.01
C ALA A 184 -11.10 7.70 -5.18
N THR A 185 -10.72 8.94 -4.89
CA THR A 185 -11.58 9.93 -4.21
C THR A 185 -12.89 10.14 -4.96
N GLN A 186 -12.82 10.31 -6.29
CA GLN A 186 -13.99 10.45 -7.15
C GLN A 186 -14.87 9.19 -7.10
N ALA A 187 -14.29 7.99 -7.20
CA ALA A 187 -15.07 6.74 -7.22
C ALA A 187 -15.81 6.47 -5.90
N ARG A 188 -15.20 6.86 -4.77
CA ARG A 188 -15.85 6.86 -3.45
C ARG A 188 -17.04 7.80 -3.41
N ALA A 189 -16.90 9.05 -3.89
CA ALA A 189 -17.99 10.00 -3.94
C ALA A 189 -19.15 9.53 -4.84
N LEU A 190 -18.84 8.98 -6.03
CA LEU A 190 -19.85 8.38 -6.91
C LEU A 190 -20.56 7.19 -6.22
N ALA A 191 -19.83 6.35 -5.48
CA ALA A 191 -20.42 5.24 -4.73
C ALA A 191 -21.32 5.72 -3.57
N VAL A 192 -20.94 6.79 -2.85
CA VAL A 192 -21.79 7.44 -1.83
C VAL A 192 -23.07 7.99 -2.47
N ALA A 193 -22.97 8.70 -3.60
CA ALA A 193 -24.13 9.23 -4.32
C ALA A 193 -25.09 8.11 -4.79
N ARG A 194 -24.56 6.95 -5.18
CA ARG A 194 -25.33 5.74 -5.52
C ARG A 194 -25.89 4.98 -4.31
N ARG A 195 -25.56 5.40 -3.08
CA ARG A 195 -25.92 4.73 -1.82
C ARG A 195 -25.37 3.31 -1.71
N GLU A 196 -24.18 3.08 -2.27
CA GLU A 196 -23.46 1.81 -2.13
C GLU A 196 -23.13 1.51 -0.67
N LYS A 197 -23.18 0.22 -0.30
CA LYS A 197 -22.95 -0.21 1.09
C LYS A 197 -21.49 -0.11 1.52
N SER A 198 -20.56 -0.10 0.56
CA SER A 198 -19.11 -0.12 0.82
C SER A 198 -18.33 0.84 -0.09
N PRO A 199 -18.52 2.18 -0.01
CA PRO A 199 -17.79 3.15 -0.84
C PRO A 199 -16.26 3.04 -0.71
N GLU A 200 -15.76 2.64 0.47
CA GLU A 200 -14.35 2.38 0.71
C GLU A 200 -13.79 1.20 -0.09
N GLU A 201 -14.58 0.16 -0.35
CA GLU A 201 -14.17 -0.95 -1.23
C GLU A 201 -13.96 -0.45 -2.66
N VAL A 202 -14.82 0.50 -3.10
CA VAL A 202 -14.72 1.16 -4.41
C VAL A 202 -13.50 2.07 -4.47
N PHE A 203 -13.20 2.82 -3.41
CA PHE A 203 -11.96 3.61 -3.29
C PHE A 203 -10.72 2.72 -3.47
N ILE A 204 -10.62 1.63 -2.69
CA ILE A 204 -9.49 0.69 -2.75
C ILE A 204 -9.34 0.10 -4.15
N ALA A 205 -10.42 -0.45 -4.71
CA ALA A 205 -10.37 -1.09 -6.02
C ALA A 205 -10.00 -0.08 -7.12
N THR A 206 -10.41 1.19 -6.99
CA THR A 206 -10.03 2.25 -7.95
C THR A 206 -8.56 2.65 -7.82
N LEU A 207 -8.03 2.78 -6.61
CA LEU A 207 -6.61 3.11 -6.41
C LEU A 207 -5.71 1.97 -6.91
N LEU A 208 -6.06 0.74 -6.56
CA LEU A 208 -5.34 -0.47 -6.97
C LEU A 208 -5.44 -0.76 -8.47
N TYR A 209 -6.40 -0.18 -9.19
CA TYR A 209 -6.51 -0.29 -10.65
C TYR A 209 -5.22 0.16 -11.37
N SER A 210 -4.50 1.11 -10.80
CA SER A 210 -3.22 1.61 -11.30
C SER A 210 -1.99 0.87 -10.74
N VAL A 211 -2.13 -0.17 -9.90
CA VAL A 211 -0.98 -0.76 -9.18
C VAL A 211 0.08 -1.35 -10.10
N GLY A 212 -0.30 -1.96 -11.24
CA GLY A 212 0.67 -2.44 -12.24
C GLY A 212 1.45 -1.30 -12.91
N ARG A 213 0.80 -0.16 -13.15
CA ARG A 213 1.41 1.04 -13.73
C ARG A 213 2.38 1.71 -12.75
N LEU A 214 2.00 1.80 -11.47
CA LEU A 214 2.87 2.28 -10.38
C LEU A 214 4.08 1.37 -10.16
N ALA A 215 3.86 0.04 -10.11
CA ALA A 215 4.93 -0.94 -9.99
C ALA A 215 5.92 -0.84 -11.16
N PHE A 216 5.41 -0.75 -12.40
CA PHE A 216 6.26 -0.57 -13.57
C PHE A 216 7.17 0.67 -13.45
N TRP A 217 6.61 1.85 -13.15
CA TRP A 217 7.42 3.08 -13.05
C TRP A 217 8.40 3.11 -11.87
N CYS A 218 8.14 2.35 -10.80
CA CYS A 218 9.07 2.22 -9.68
C CYS A 218 10.30 1.35 -10.02
N PHE A 219 10.10 0.29 -10.81
CA PHE A 219 11.16 -0.69 -11.10
C PHE A 219 11.68 -0.65 -12.54
N ALA A 220 11.13 0.25 -13.37
CA ALA A 220 11.55 0.61 -14.72
C ALA A 220 13.08 0.60 -14.88
N ASP A 221 13.77 1.39 -14.04
CA ASP A 221 15.22 1.59 -14.03
C ASP A 221 16.01 0.27 -13.92
N LYS A 222 15.47 -0.72 -13.20
CA LYS A 222 16.12 -2.01 -12.91
C LYS A 222 15.71 -3.12 -13.88
N LEU A 223 14.42 -3.18 -14.21
CA LEU A 223 13.80 -4.33 -14.86
C LEU A 223 13.60 -4.12 -16.36
N ALA A 224 13.44 -2.88 -16.83
CA ALA A 224 13.13 -2.57 -18.22
C ALA A 224 13.50 -1.13 -18.66
N PRO A 225 14.75 -0.66 -18.45
CA PRO A 225 15.10 0.76 -18.62
C PRO A 225 14.90 1.28 -20.05
N GLU A 226 15.24 0.49 -21.08
CA GLU A 226 15.03 0.86 -22.49
C GLU A 226 13.54 0.99 -22.84
N ALA A 227 12.71 0.10 -22.29
CA ALA A 227 11.27 0.09 -22.50
C ALA A 227 10.58 1.24 -21.73
N ALA A 228 11.06 1.58 -20.54
CA ALA A 228 10.58 2.71 -19.76
C ALA A 228 10.85 4.05 -20.46
N GLY A 229 12.05 4.23 -21.03
CA GLY A 229 12.36 5.41 -21.85
C GLY A 229 11.50 5.50 -23.11
N GLN A 230 11.27 4.38 -23.80
CA GLN A 230 10.37 4.30 -24.95
C GLN A 230 8.91 4.66 -24.61
N LEU A 231 8.41 4.15 -23.48
CA LEU A 231 7.06 4.46 -22.99
C LEU A 231 6.93 5.92 -22.54
N ASP A 232 7.92 6.44 -21.81
CA ASP A 232 7.89 7.81 -21.30
C ASP A 232 7.85 8.83 -22.44
N GLU A 233 8.62 8.59 -23.50
CA GLU A 233 8.63 9.43 -24.69
C GLU A 233 7.34 9.30 -25.51
N ALA A 234 6.80 8.08 -25.69
CA ALA A 234 5.51 7.89 -26.33
C ALA A 234 4.36 8.55 -25.53
N MET A 235 4.46 8.57 -24.21
CA MET A 235 3.52 9.24 -23.30
C MET A 235 3.64 10.77 -23.25
N ARG A 236 4.66 11.37 -23.89
CA ARG A 236 4.71 12.84 -24.10
C ARG A 236 3.89 13.29 -25.29
N LYS A 237 3.52 12.38 -26.20
CA LYS A 237 2.86 12.71 -27.47
C LYS A 237 1.33 12.65 -27.31
N PRO A 238 0.59 13.75 -27.58
CA PRO A 238 -0.87 13.77 -27.49
C PRO A 238 -1.54 12.70 -28.37
N GLY A 239 -2.74 12.26 -27.97
CA GLY A 239 -3.57 11.33 -28.76
C GLY A 239 -3.10 9.87 -28.79
N THR A 240 -1.91 9.54 -28.29
CA THR A 240 -1.34 8.19 -28.47
C THR A 240 -2.03 7.11 -27.62
N ASN A 241 -2.46 6.01 -28.24
CA ASN A 241 -3.15 4.92 -27.55
C ASN A 241 -2.18 4.09 -26.68
N LEU A 242 -2.18 4.36 -25.36
CA LEU A 242 -1.29 3.74 -24.39
C LEU A 242 -1.31 2.19 -24.40
N ASP A 243 -2.49 1.56 -24.47
CA ASP A 243 -2.60 0.10 -24.41
C ASP A 243 -2.00 -0.56 -25.69
N LYS A 244 -2.04 0.11 -26.85
CA LYS A 244 -1.29 -0.30 -28.06
C LYS A 244 0.23 -0.18 -27.86
N ILE A 245 0.71 0.95 -27.31
CA ILE A 245 2.15 1.20 -27.11
C ILE A 245 2.72 0.20 -26.10
N GLU A 246 2.06 0.02 -24.96
CA GLU A 246 2.48 -0.91 -23.89
C GLU A 246 2.64 -2.33 -24.47
N ARG A 247 1.65 -2.81 -25.24
CA ARG A 247 1.74 -4.11 -25.93
C ARG A 247 2.85 -4.18 -26.98
N ARG A 248 3.22 -3.07 -27.62
CA ARG A 248 4.33 -3.05 -28.61
C ARG A 248 5.71 -3.08 -27.94
N VAL A 249 5.88 -2.33 -26.85
CA VAL A 249 7.16 -2.18 -26.15
C VAL A 249 7.39 -3.33 -25.16
N LEU A 250 6.43 -3.59 -24.27
CA LEU A 250 6.52 -4.60 -23.21
C LEU A 250 6.03 -5.99 -23.65
N GLY A 251 5.20 -6.04 -24.70
CA GLY A 251 4.50 -7.25 -25.12
C GLY A 251 3.17 -7.51 -24.39
N TYR A 252 2.86 -6.72 -23.36
CA TYR A 252 1.63 -6.77 -22.56
C TYR A 252 1.22 -5.35 -22.16
N SER A 253 -0.05 -5.12 -21.80
CA SER A 253 -0.45 -3.84 -21.21
C SER A 253 -0.26 -3.81 -19.69
N LEU A 254 -0.01 -2.64 -19.13
CA LEU A 254 0.16 -2.44 -17.68
C LEU A 254 -1.13 -2.76 -16.89
N ARG A 255 -2.28 -2.78 -17.58
CA ARG A 255 -3.54 -3.34 -17.05
C ARG A 255 -3.49 -4.87 -16.87
N GLN A 256 -2.81 -5.59 -17.75
CA GLN A 256 -2.54 -7.03 -17.57
C GLN A 256 -1.60 -7.26 -16.38
N LEU A 257 -0.59 -6.39 -16.19
CA LEU A 257 0.26 -6.43 -14.99
C LEU A 257 -0.56 -6.18 -13.71
N THR A 258 -1.47 -5.18 -13.68
CA THR A 258 -2.42 -5.00 -12.56
C THR A 258 -3.23 -6.28 -12.29
N ALA A 259 -3.69 -6.98 -13.33
CA ALA A 259 -4.47 -8.21 -13.18
C ALA A 259 -3.68 -9.39 -12.60
N GLU A 260 -2.45 -9.61 -13.07
CA GLU A 260 -1.56 -10.65 -12.52
C GLU A 260 -1.20 -10.33 -11.06
N LEU A 261 -0.80 -9.08 -10.74
CA LEU A 261 -0.51 -8.67 -9.37
C LEU A 261 -1.73 -8.82 -8.44
N ASN A 262 -2.94 -8.52 -8.92
CA ASN A 262 -4.17 -8.75 -8.16
C ASN A 262 -4.43 -10.23 -7.88
N ARG A 263 -4.09 -11.14 -8.82
CA ARG A 263 -4.21 -12.59 -8.63
C ARG A 263 -3.20 -13.10 -7.60
N GLU A 264 -1.92 -12.77 -7.78
CA GLU A 264 -0.83 -13.27 -6.92
C GLU A 264 -0.92 -12.73 -5.48
N TRP A 265 -1.24 -11.44 -5.32
CA TRP A 265 -1.36 -10.82 -4.00
C TRP A 265 -2.77 -10.88 -3.40
N ARG A 266 -3.77 -11.40 -4.14
CA ARG A 266 -5.18 -11.54 -3.73
C ARG A 266 -5.81 -10.23 -3.20
N LEU A 267 -5.58 -9.12 -3.89
CA LEU A 267 -5.88 -7.78 -3.36
C LEU A 267 -7.39 -7.48 -3.28
N SER A 268 -8.14 -7.74 -4.36
CA SER A 268 -9.57 -7.43 -4.44
C SER A 268 -10.29 -8.21 -5.55
N SER A 269 -11.43 -8.82 -5.21
CA SER A 269 -12.38 -9.40 -6.18
C SER A 269 -13.03 -8.33 -7.04
N LEU A 270 -13.48 -7.22 -6.44
CA LEU A 270 -14.06 -6.07 -7.14
C LEU A 270 -13.09 -5.46 -8.18
N LEU A 271 -11.79 -5.41 -7.86
CA LEU A 271 -10.76 -5.04 -8.83
C LEU A 271 -10.66 -6.05 -10.00
N ALA A 272 -10.78 -7.36 -9.73
CA ALA A 272 -10.77 -8.37 -10.80
C ALA A 272 -11.96 -8.17 -11.76
N ASP A 273 -13.14 -7.83 -11.24
CA ASP A 273 -14.32 -7.51 -12.06
C ASP A 273 -14.15 -6.22 -12.87
N ALA A 274 -13.60 -5.15 -12.26
CA ALA A 274 -13.28 -3.92 -12.96
C ALA A 274 -12.24 -4.12 -14.08
N LEU A 275 -11.25 -5.00 -13.86
CA LEU A 275 -10.22 -5.33 -14.84
C LEU A 275 -10.74 -6.21 -15.97
N ARG A 276 -11.63 -7.17 -15.70
CA ARG A 276 -12.31 -7.97 -16.75
C ARG A 276 -13.20 -7.10 -17.64
N GLY A 277 -13.92 -6.14 -17.05
CA GLY A 277 -14.94 -5.36 -17.76
C GLY A 277 -16.22 -6.18 -18.03
N GLY A 278 -17.26 -5.50 -18.53
CA GLY A 278 -18.55 -6.12 -18.84
C GLY A 278 -19.45 -6.44 -17.64
N SER A 279 -19.03 -6.14 -16.41
CA SER A 279 -19.91 -6.22 -15.23
C SER A 279 -20.91 -5.06 -15.21
N ASP A 280 -22.16 -5.35 -14.86
CA ASP A 280 -23.22 -4.37 -14.60
C ASP A 280 -23.25 -3.89 -13.13
N ASP A 281 -22.31 -4.35 -12.30
CA ASP A 281 -22.15 -3.90 -10.91
C ASP A 281 -21.85 -2.40 -10.85
N ASP A 282 -22.66 -1.66 -10.10
CA ASP A 282 -22.56 -0.20 -9.97
C ASP A 282 -21.24 0.25 -9.31
N ARG A 283 -20.63 -0.58 -8.46
CA ARG A 283 -19.28 -0.36 -7.92
C ARG A 283 -18.22 -0.43 -9.02
N VAL A 284 -18.34 -1.39 -9.94
CA VAL A 284 -17.46 -1.50 -11.12
C VAL A 284 -17.68 -0.31 -12.06
N ARG A 285 -18.92 0.15 -12.21
CA ARG A 285 -19.26 1.36 -12.97
C ARG A 285 -18.61 2.61 -12.36
N CYS A 286 -18.64 2.80 -11.04
CA CYS A 286 -17.93 3.88 -10.35
C CYS A 286 -16.41 3.85 -10.62
N ILE A 287 -15.75 2.71 -10.42
CA ILE A 287 -14.31 2.55 -10.68
C ILE A 287 -13.95 3.01 -12.10
N ARG A 288 -14.71 2.56 -13.11
CA ARG A 288 -14.44 2.89 -14.51
C ARG A 288 -14.72 4.37 -14.83
N LEU A 289 -15.85 4.91 -14.39
CA LEU A 289 -16.22 6.30 -14.62
C LEU A 289 -15.15 7.26 -14.04
N SER A 290 -14.64 6.98 -12.84
CA SER A 290 -13.65 7.82 -12.19
C SER A 290 -12.24 7.69 -12.79
N GLN A 291 -11.87 6.52 -13.33
CA GLN A 291 -10.63 6.34 -14.09
C GLN A 291 -10.66 7.10 -15.43
N GLU A 292 -11.82 7.17 -16.09
CA GLU A 292 -12.02 7.98 -17.29
C GLU A 292 -12.06 9.49 -16.93
N LEU A 293 -12.72 9.87 -15.84
CA LEU A 293 -12.80 11.25 -15.35
C LEU A 293 -11.43 11.83 -14.96
N ALA A 294 -10.62 11.09 -14.20
CA ALA A 294 -9.30 11.56 -13.78
C ALA A 294 -8.33 11.77 -14.95
N ARG A 295 -8.61 11.18 -16.12
CA ARG A 295 -7.87 11.43 -17.38
C ARG A 295 -8.41 12.64 -18.13
N ALA A 296 -9.74 12.81 -18.16
CA ALA A 296 -10.37 13.98 -18.77
C ALA A 296 -10.01 15.27 -18.02
N ALA A 297 -9.99 15.26 -16.68
CA ALA A 297 -9.58 16.39 -15.85
C ALA A 297 -8.15 16.90 -16.14
N GLU A 298 -7.24 16.02 -16.58
CA GLU A 298 -5.88 16.41 -17.01
C GLU A 298 -5.83 17.15 -18.36
N GLN A 299 -6.87 17.03 -19.19
CA GLN A 299 -7.04 17.90 -20.37
C GLN A 299 -7.62 19.28 -19.99
N GLY A 300 -7.99 19.47 -18.72
CA GLY A 300 -8.61 20.67 -18.17
C GLY A 300 -10.08 20.45 -17.82
N TRP A 301 -10.55 21.12 -16.77
CA TRP A 301 -11.93 21.01 -16.29
C TRP A 301 -12.96 21.60 -17.29
N GLU A 302 -12.53 22.56 -18.10
CA GLU A 302 -13.30 23.17 -19.19
C GLU A 302 -13.17 22.43 -20.54
N SER A 303 -12.46 21.29 -20.59
CA SER A 303 -12.29 20.52 -21.84
C SER A 303 -13.59 19.86 -22.30
N GLU A 304 -13.76 19.69 -23.61
CA GLU A 304 -14.96 19.03 -24.18
C GLU A 304 -15.09 17.60 -23.62
N GLU A 305 -13.98 16.87 -23.49
CA GLU A 305 -13.92 15.55 -22.88
C GLU A 305 -14.42 15.55 -21.44
N MET A 306 -14.02 16.52 -20.62
CA MET A 306 -14.46 16.61 -19.23
C MET A 306 -15.94 17.00 -19.12
N GLN A 307 -16.41 17.92 -19.95
CA GLN A 307 -17.81 18.34 -19.98
C GLN A 307 -18.74 17.19 -20.46
N LEU A 308 -18.30 16.38 -21.42
CA LEU A 308 -18.98 15.13 -21.81
C LEU A 308 -18.98 14.10 -20.67
N MET A 309 -17.89 14.00 -19.91
CA MET A 309 -17.79 13.12 -18.75
C MET A 309 -18.77 13.52 -17.63
N ILE A 310 -18.86 14.81 -17.31
CA ILE A 310 -19.81 15.36 -16.32
C ILE A 310 -21.25 15.01 -16.74
N LYS A 311 -21.64 15.32 -17.98
CA LYS A 311 -22.99 14.99 -18.51
C LYS A 311 -23.31 13.50 -18.42
N ARG A 312 -22.36 12.64 -18.81
CA ARG A 312 -22.52 11.17 -18.76
C ARG A 312 -22.70 10.65 -17.32
N ILE A 313 -22.00 11.23 -16.35
CA ILE A 313 -22.14 10.88 -14.93
C ILE A 313 -23.46 11.44 -14.36
N GLY A 314 -23.85 12.65 -14.73
CA GLY A 314 -25.10 13.29 -14.28
C GLY A 314 -26.33 12.49 -14.66
N VAL A 315 -26.41 12.04 -15.92
CA VAL A 315 -27.46 11.12 -16.38
C VAL A 315 -27.46 9.79 -15.59
N SER A 316 -26.29 9.27 -15.22
CA SER A 316 -26.20 8.03 -14.44
C SER A 316 -26.57 8.20 -12.96
N LEU A 317 -26.38 9.38 -12.37
CA LEU A 317 -26.66 9.65 -10.95
C LEU A 317 -28.02 10.35 -10.71
N LYS A 318 -28.63 10.91 -11.77
CA LYS A 318 -29.80 11.80 -11.71
C LYS A 318 -29.57 13.06 -10.87
N LEU A 319 -28.34 13.59 -10.93
CA LEU A 319 -27.96 14.88 -10.34
C LEU A 319 -27.99 15.97 -11.41
N GLU A 320 -28.22 17.21 -11.00
CA GLU A 320 -28.10 18.35 -11.92
C GLU A 320 -26.63 18.60 -12.29
N GLU A 321 -26.40 19.14 -13.50
CA GLU A 321 -25.05 19.29 -14.05
C GLU A 321 -24.16 20.20 -13.19
N LEU A 322 -24.74 21.26 -12.61
CA LEU A 322 -24.04 22.20 -11.73
C LEU A 322 -23.67 21.57 -10.37
N GLU A 323 -24.61 20.89 -9.72
CA GLU A 323 -24.39 20.18 -8.45
C GLU A 323 -23.32 19.09 -8.61
N LEU A 324 -23.39 18.34 -9.71
CA LEU A 324 -22.39 17.34 -10.03
C LEU A 324 -21.01 17.96 -10.31
N GLN A 325 -20.95 19.04 -11.08
CA GLN A 325 -19.68 19.71 -11.36
C GLN A 325 -19.04 20.20 -10.05
N GLU A 326 -19.79 20.86 -9.17
CA GLU A 326 -19.29 21.32 -7.87
C GLU A 326 -18.76 20.16 -7.02
N MET A 327 -19.50 19.04 -6.92
CA MET A 327 -19.06 17.84 -6.21
C MET A 327 -17.75 17.27 -6.78
N LEU A 328 -17.65 17.14 -8.11
CA LEU A 328 -16.47 16.58 -8.78
C LEU A 328 -15.24 17.49 -8.60
N GLU A 329 -15.41 18.81 -8.73
CA GLU A 329 -14.35 19.79 -8.52
C GLU A 329 -13.83 19.78 -7.07
N GLU A 330 -14.73 19.69 -6.09
CA GLU A 330 -14.39 19.62 -4.67
C GLU A 330 -13.67 18.31 -4.30
N ASN A 331 -14.10 17.17 -4.87
CA ASN A 331 -13.39 15.88 -4.73
C ASN A 331 -11.94 15.95 -5.25
N ALA A 332 -11.67 16.75 -6.29
CA ALA A 332 -10.32 16.92 -6.83
C ALA A 332 -9.43 17.71 -5.86
N ARG A 333 -9.98 18.79 -5.28
CA ARG A 333 -9.35 19.58 -4.21
C ARG A 333 -9.07 18.71 -2.99
N GLU A 334 -10.03 17.92 -2.54
CA GLU A 334 -9.89 16.97 -1.43
C GLU A 334 -8.73 15.98 -1.69
N ALA A 335 -8.68 15.36 -2.88
CA ALA A 335 -7.63 14.44 -3.27
C ALA A 335 -6.22 15.06 -3.14
N ALA A 336 -6.05 16.28 -3.64
CA ALA A 336 -4.78 17.01 -3.56
C ALA A 336 -4.40 17.35 -2.10
N LEU A 337 -5.34 17.88 -1.32
CA LEU A 337 -5.11 18.23 0.10
C LEU A 337 -4.80 16.99 0.95
N SER A 338 -5.49 15.87 0.73
CA SER A 338 -5.19 14.58 1.36
C SER A 338 -3.75 14.13 1.07
N LEU A 339 -3.31 14.17 -0.19
CA LEU A 339 -1.93 13.82 -0.57
C LEU A 339 -0.88 14.75 0.06
N ALA A 340 -1.17 16.05 0.17
CA ALA A 340 -0.31 17.01 0.85
C ALA A 340 -0.23 16.73 2.36
N SER A 341 -1.37 16.35 2.98
CA SER A 341 -1.42 15.94 4.39
C SER A 341 -0.57 14.69 4.64
N LEU A 342 -0.56 13.72 3.74
CA LEU A 342 0.27 12.51 3.80
C LEU A 342 1.78 12.78 3.66
N GLY A 343 2.19 14.03 3.40
CA GLY A 343 3.57 14.45 3.21
C GLY A 343 4.04 14.39 1.75
N ILE A 344 3.16 13.98 0.83
CA ILE A 344 3.49 13.72 -0.59
C ILE A 344 3.14 14.95 -1.42
N ARG A 345 3.65 16.11 -0.98
CA ARG A 345 3.32 17.45 -1.53
C ARG A 345 3.61 17.56 -3.03
N ASN A 346 4.62 16.85 -3.53
CA ASN A 346 4.93 16.86 -4.97
C ASN A 346 3.89 16.11 -5.80
N THR A 347 3.25 15.06 -5.25
CA THR A 347 2.11 14.39 -5.91
C THR A 347 0.83 15.21 -5.78
N ALA A 348 0.59 15.87 -4.64
CA ALA A 348 -0.57 16.74 -4.45
C ALA A 348 -0.70 17.82 -5.55
N ARG A 349 0.43 18.37 -5.99
CA ARG A 349 0.54 19.35 -7.09
C ARG A 349 0.27 18.79 -8.48
N LEU A 350 0.36 17.47 -8.64
CA LEU A 350 0.15 16.77 -9.92
C LEU A 350 -1.28 16.19 -10.03
N VAL A 351 -2.12 16.37 -9.01
CA VAL A 351 -3.55 16.14 -9.11
C VAL A 351 -4.16 17.24 -9.99
N ALA A 352 -4.96 16.84 -10.97
CA ALA A 352 -5.69 17.76 -11.84
C ALA A 352 -6.83 18.47 -11.10
N VAL A 353 -6.49 19.52 -10.34
CA VAL A 353 -7.46 20.40 -9.66
C VAL A 353 -7.92 21.54 -10.58
N PRO A 354 -9.16 22.03 -10.42
CA PRO A 354 -9.62 23.27 -11.02
C PRO A 354 -8.72 24.46 -10.69
N GLU A 355 -8.60 25.42 -11.61
CA GLU A 355 -7.74 26.61 -11.43
C GLU A 355 -8.08 27.38 -10.16
N ARG A 356 -9.38 27.50 -9.82
CA ARG A 356 -9.86 28.20 -8.61
C ARG A 356 -9.33 27.65 -7.29
N PHE A 357 -8.86 26.40 -7.27
CA PHE A 357 -8.33 25.73 -6.08
C PHE A 357 -6.80 25.56 -6.09
N ARG A 358 -6.11 25.98 -7.16
CA ARG A 358 -4.66 25.74 -7.32
C ARG A 358 -3.83 26.41 -6.23
N ASP A 359 -4.22 27.61 -5.79
CA ASP A 359 -3.51 28.37 -4.75
C ASP A 359 -3.68 27.80 -3.34
N GLU A 360 -4.69 26.94 -3.11
CA GLU A 360 -4.89 26.26 -1.83
C GLU A 360 -3.93 25.09 -1.62
N ILE A 361 -3.33 24.55 -2.69
CA ILE A 361 -2.49 23.35 -2.63
C ILE A 361 -1.08 23.71 -2.12
N PRO A 362 -0.61 23.14 -0.98
CA PRO A 362 0.60 23.59 -0.32
C PRO A 362 1.86 23.54 -1.21
N GLN A 363 2.58 24.66 -1.28
CA GLN A 363 3.86 24.74 -1.97
C GLN A 363 5.01 24.08 -1.16
N SER A 364 6.13 23.79 -1.82
CA SER A 364 7.19 22.87 -1.36
C SER A 364 8.37 23.55 -0.66
N GLU A 365 8.97 22.84 0.31
CA GLU A 365 10.40 22.98 0.61
C GLU A 365 11.26 22.12 -0.34
N GLY A 366 12.54 22.45 -0.44
CA GLY A 366 13.50 21.84 -1.38
C GLY A 366 13.95 20.40 -1.02
N PRO A 367 14.84 19.80 -1.83
CA PRO A 367 15.25 18.41 -1.66
C PRO A 367 16.12 18.22 -0.41
N ALA A 368 15.62 17.47 0.57
CA ALA A 368 16.38 17.07 1.75
C ALA A 368 17.51 16.09 1.39
N GLY A 369 18.73 16.61 1.22
CA GLY A 369 19.96 15.82 1.23
C GLY A 369 20.42 15.56 2.66
N GLY A 370 20.83 14.31 2.97
CA GLY A 370 21.38 13.99 4.29
C GLY A 370 21.23 12.52 4.70
N THR A 371 22.09 11.64 4.19
CA THR A 371 22.07 10.18 4.44
C THR A 371 22.50 9.75 5.86
N SER A 372 22.36 10.61 6.87
CA SER A 372 22.68 10.32 8.28
C SER A 372 21.58 10.78 9.27
N THR A 373 20.79 11.81 8.94
CA THR A 373 19.65 12.27 9.75
C THR A 373 18.40 11.41 9.53
N ALA A 374 18.16 10.93 8.31
CA ALA A 374 16.96 10.19 7.92
C ALA A 374 16.65 8.91 8.75
N GLN A 375 17.66 8.30 9.41
CA GLN A 375 17.40 7.17 10.32
C GLN A 375 16.84 7.59 11.69
N ARG A 376 17.08 8.83 12.14
CA ARG A 376 16.57 9.33 13.45
C ARG A 376 15.16 9.87 13.35
N GLU A 377 14.78 10.42 12.19
CA GLU A 377 13.47 11.00 11.91
C GLU A 377 12.35 9.96 11.77
N ASN A 378 12.69 8.68 11.53
CA ASN A 378 11.73 7.58 11.39
C ASN A 378 11.23 6.99 12.73
N PHE A 379 11.67 7.50 13.88
CA PHE A 379 11.27 7.01 15.21
C PHE A 379 10.38 8.01 15.96
N HIS A 380 9.34 7.52 16.64
CA HIS A 380 8.41 8.39 17.38
C HIS A 380 9.13 9.19 18.47
N HIS A 381 9.02 10.52 18.40
CA HIS A 381 9.48 11.41 19.46
C HIS A 381 8.51 11.40 20.65
N PRO A 382 8.99 11.64 21.89
CA PRO A 382 8.14 11.70 23.08
C PRO A 382 7.01 12.73 22.93
N GLN A 383 5.79 12.32 23.24
CA GLN A 383 4.58 13.14 23.12
C GLN A 383 3.81 13.13 24.45
N PRO A 384 4.16 14.00 25.41
CA PRO A 384 3.52 14.02 26.73
C PRO A 384 1.99 14.24 26.67
N LYS A 385 1.51 15.01 25.69
CA LYS A 385 0.07 15.20 25.44
C LYS A 385 -0.64 13.93 24.97
N LEU A 386 0.03 13.11 24.16
CA LEU A 386 -0.48 11.81 23.71
C LEU A 386 -0.56 10.82 24.88
N VAL A 387 0.49 10.73 25.70
CA VAL A 387 0.46 9.90 26.93
C VAL A 387 -0.71 10.28 27.81
N ARG A 388 -0.93 11.58 28.06
CA ARG A 388 -2.06 12.04 28.87
C ARG A 388 -3.41 11.66 28.25
N SER A 389 -3.61 11.93 26.95
CA SER A 389 -4.82 11.54 26.22
C SER A 389 -5.11 10.03 26.30
N ILE A 390 -4.06 9.20 26.29
CA ILE A 390 -4.18 7.74 26.41
C ILE A 390 -4.47 7.31 27.85
N LEU A 391 -3.87 7.96 28.85
CA LEU A 391 -4.18 7.71 30.27
C LEU A 391 -5.64 8.08 30.59
N ASP A 392 -6.12 9.23 30.09
CA ASP A 392 -7.50 9.68 30.24
C ASP A 392 -8.48 8.68 29.57
N GLU A 393 -8.16 8.19 28.36
CA GLU A 393 -8.94 7.16 27.62
C GLU A 393 -8.92 5.79 28.32
N LEU A 394 -7.77 5.40 28.88
CA LEU A 394 -7.62 4.18 29.68
C LEU A 394 -8.42 4.24 30.98
N ASP A 395 -8.35 5.34 31.73
CA ASP A 395 -9.13 5.48 32.97
C ASP A 395 -10.64 5.46 32.70
N GLN A 396 -11.12 6.09 31.61
CA GLN A 396 -12.52 5.95 31.16
C GLN A 396 -12.88 4.50 30.82
N MET A 397 -12.02 3.80 30.08
CA MET A 397 -12.21 2.37 29.78
C MET A 397 -12.22 1.47 31.01
N LEU A 398 -11.63 1.89 32.14
CA LEU A 398 -11.67 1.13 33.38
C LEU A 398 -13.03 1.24 34.08
N GLU A 399 -13.75 2.36 33.93
CA GLU A 399 -15.08 2.58 34.54
C GLU A 399 -16.14 1.67 33.93
N GLU A 400 -16.10 1.50 32.60
CA GLU A 400 -16.79 0.44 31.88
C GLU A 400 -16.03 -0.89 32.10
N LYS A 401 -16.65 -2.05 31.89
CA LYS A 401 -15.93 -3.33 32.07
C LYS A 401 -14.93 -3.50 30.91
N PRO A 402 -13.60 -3.38 31.13
CA PRO A 402 -12.65 -3.23 30.03
C PRO A 402 -12.46 -4.53 29.26
N ASP A 403 -12.39 -4.48 27.94
CA ASP A 403 -11.94 -5.63 27.13
C ASP A 403 -10.41 -5.71 27.10
N LEU A 404 -9.89 -6.95 27.14
CA LEU A 404 -8.46 -7.23 27.25
C LEU A 404 -7.63 -6.67 26.08
N ALA A 405 -8.07 -6.89 24.84
CA ALA A 405 -7.27 -6.53 23.67
C ALA A 405 -7.18 -5.01 23.45
N PRO A 406 -8.28 -4.23 23.47
CA PRO A 406 -8.21 -2.77 23.34
C PRO A 406 -7.43 -2.10 24.48
N LEU A 407 -7.55 -2.60 25.71
CA LEU A 407 -6.80 -2.10 26.87
C LEU A 407 -5.28 -2.22 26.64
N MET A 408 -4.83 -3.41 26.22
CA MET A 408 -3.41 -3.68 26.02
C MET A 408 -2.84 -2.86 24.84
N GLU A 409 -3.64 -2.55 23.83
CA GLU A 409 -3.21 -1.77 22.68
C GLU A 409 -3.06 -0.30 22.95
N LEU A 410 -3.98 0.30 23.71
CA LEU A 410 -3.83 1.69 24.16
C LEU A 410 -2.57 1.85 25.03
N VAL A 411 -2.27 0.86 25.88
CA VAL A 411 -1.02 0.82 26.64
C VAL A 411 0.20 0.65 25.72
N GLU A 412 0.18 -0.31 24.80
CA GLU A 412 1.27 -0.57 23.85
C GLU A 412 1.55 0.65 22.94
N GLU A 413 0.49 1.31 22.44
CA GLU A 413 0.55 2.55 21.65
C GLU A 413 1.07 3.72 22.49
N GLY A 414 0.58 3.88 23.71
CA GLY A 414 1.02 4.91 24.65
C GLY A 414 2.50 4.80 24.98
N ILE A 415 3.01 3.57 25.12
CA ILE A 415 4.44 3.34 25.30
C ILE A 415 5.19 3.62 23.99
N LEU A 416 4.83 2.96 22.88
CA LEU A 416 5.54 3.08 21.60
C LEU A 416 5.62 4.51 21.08
N ARG A 417 4.49 5.24 21.06
CA ARG A 417 4.36 6.58 20.47
C ARG A 417 4.40 7.70 21.50
N GLY A 418 3.70 7.52 22.62
CA GLY A 418 3.55 8.54 23.66
C GLY A 418 4.85 8.73 24.45
N VAL A 419 5.43 7.63 24.97
CA VAL A 419 6.79 7.66 25.50
C VAL A 419 7.80 7.80 24.35
N GLY A 420 7.52 7.26 23.15
CA GLY A 420 8.34 7.48 21.97
C GLY A 420 9.60 6.62 21.98
N VAL A 421 9.42 5.32 22.19
CA VAL A 421 10.47 4.30 22.25
C VAL A 421 10.66 3.66 20.87
N ASP A 422 11.80 3.00 20.65
CA ASP A 422 12.09 2.38 19.35
C ASP A 422 11.55 0.94 19.25
N ARG A 423 11.49 0.28 20.42
CA ARG A 423 11.20 -1.16 20.56
C ARG A 423 10.40 -1.39 21.83
N LEU A 424 9.38 -2.23 21.75
CA LEU A 424 8.53 -2.64 22.87
C LEU A 424 8.33 -4.16 22.83
N VAL A 425 8.37 -4.80 24.00
CA VAL A 425 8.02 -6.21 24.19
C VAL A 425 7.09 -6.33 25.39
N PHE A 426 6.02 -7.09 25.24
CA PHE A 426 5.28 -7.64 26.37
C PHE A 426 5.58 -9.14 26.46
N GLY A 427 6.19 -9.54 27.57
CA GLY A 427 6.43 -10.94 27.91
C GLY A 427 5.42 -11.45 28.95
N LEU A 428 4.89 -12.64 28.74
CA LEU A 428 4.09 -13.36 29.72
C LEU A 428 4.93 -14.43 30.44
N LEU A 429 4.64 -14.63 31.72
CA LEU A 429 5.17 -15.74 32.48
C LEU A 429 4.48 -17.04 32.08
N SER A 430 5.25 -18.11 31.95
CA SER A 430 4.70 -19.47 31.84
C SER A 430 3.87 -19.86 33.07
N SER A 431 3.01 -20.87 32.93
CA SER A 431 2.18 -21.39 34.02
C SER A 431 3.00 -21.88 35.23
N ASP A 432 4.17 -22.46 35.00
CA ASP A 432 5.15 -22.86 36.03
C ASP A 432 6.01 -21.69 36.56
N ARG A 433 5.87 -20.49 35.97
CA ARG A 433 6.62 -19.25 36.26
C ARG A 433 8.15 -19.35 36.07
N ARG A 434 8.63 -20.35 35.34
CA ARG A 434 10.08 -20.56 35.08
C ARG A 434 10.57 -19.98 33.77
N GLN A 435 9.70 -19.43 32.93
CA GLN A 435 10.04 -18.84 31.64
C GLN A 435 9.30 -17.52 31.47
N LEU A 436 9.99 -16.52 30.92
CA LEU A 436 9.39 -15.33 30.33
C LEU A 436 9.34 -15.56 28.82
N ARG A 437 8.12 -15.58 28.25
CA ARG A 437 7.89 -15.79 26.82
C ARG A 437 7.26 -14.56 26.19
N THR A 438 7.74 -14.19 25.02
CA THR A 438 7.20 -13.07 24.24
C THR A 438 5.72 -13.33 23.90
N LYS A 439 4.85 -12.37 24.20
CA LYS A 439 3.41 -12.36 23.84
C LYS A 439 3.13 -11.39 22.69
N SER A 440 3.71 -10.20 22.73
CA SER A 440 3.65 -9.20 21.66
C SER A 440 4.96 -8.40 21.60
N THR A 441 5.27 -7.87 20.42
CA THR A 441 6.43 -7.01 20.15
C THR A 441 6.04 -5.93 19.15
N LEU A 442 6.36 -4.68 19.42
CA LEU A 442 6.20 -3.56 18.49
C LEU A 442 7.53 -2.84 18.24
N GLY A 443 7.63 -2.16 17.09
CA GLY A 443 8.79 -1.36 16.72
C GLY A 443 9.89 -2.14 15.97
N TRP A 444 11.11 -1.62 16.05
CA TRP A 444 12.19 -2.01 15.13
C TRP A 444 12.74 -3.43 15.37
N ASP A 445 12.92 -4.19 14.28
CA ASP A 445 13.44 -5.58 14.24
C ASP A 445 12.68 -6.54 15.18
N GLN A 446 11.36 -6.38 15.21
CA GLN A 446 10.47 -7.08 16.14
C GLN A 446 10.56 -8.61 16.08
N TYR A 447 10.76 -9.21 14.89
CA TYR A 447 10.85 -10.66 14.75
C TYR A 447 12.10 -11.23 15.43
N ARG A 448 13.24 -10.55 15.29
CA ARG A 448 14.48 -10.91 15.99
C ARG A 448 14.35 -10.64 17.49
N LEU A 449 13.81 -9.48 17.86
CA LEU A 449 13.56 -9.09 19.25
C LEU A 449 12.67 -10.10 19.97
N ALA A 450 11.58 -10.55 19.32
CA ALA A 450 10.64 -11.53 19.85
C ALA A 450 11.32 -12.87 20.15
N ASN A 451 12.25 -13.30 19.30
CA ASN A 451 13.05 -14.51 19.49
C ASN A 451 14.07 -14.33 20.63
N ASP A 452 14.84 -13.24 20.60
CA ASP A 452 15.92 -12.95 21.57
C ASP A 452 15.42 -12.68 23.00
N PHE A 453 14.16 -12.25 23.16
CA PHE A 453 13.57 -11.92 24.46
C PHE A 453 13.11 -13.15 25.29
N ASN A 454 12.90 -14.32 24.66
CA ASN A 454 12.49 -15.51 25.41
C ASN A 454 13.62 -15.97 26.33
N MET A 455 13.38 -16.01 27.64
CA MET A 455 14.43 -16.32 28.63
C MET A 455 13.93 -17.08 29.87
N PRO A 456 14.76 -17.97 30.43
CA PRO A 456 14.43 -18.66 31.67
C PRO A 456 14.51 -17.71 32.88
N LEU A 457 13.62 -17.92 33.83
CA LEU A 457 13.70 -17.35 35.18
C LEU A 457 14.35 -18.37 36.10
N GLN A 458 15.38 -17.95 36.82
CA GLN A 458 16.27 -18.84 37.58
C GLN A 458 16.17 -18.62 39.10
N GLY A 459 15.29 -17.71 39.53
CA GLY A 459 15.04 -17.40 40.93
C GLY A 459 15.66 -16.07 41.37
N LEU A 460 15.28 -15.64 42.57
CA LEU A 460 15.62 -14.33 43.12
C LEU A 460 17.13 -14.04 43.03
N HIS A 461 17.48 -12.82 42.64
CA HIS A 461 18.85 -12.32 42.43
C HIS A 461 19.67 -12.99 41.30
N LYS A 462 19.07 -13.81 40.42
CA LYS A 462 19.78 -14.38 39.25
C LYS A 462 19.75 -13.48 38.00
N SER A 463 18.71 -12.67 37.84
CA SER A 463 18.61 -11.68 36.76
C SER A 463 17.73 -10.50 37.17
N LEU A 464 17.77 -9.42 36.39
CA LEU A 464 16.86 -8.29 36.55
C LEU A 464 15.40 -8.71 36.36
N MET A 465 15.11 -9.67 35.47
CA MET A 465 13.74 -10.15 35.28
C MET A 465 13.24 -10.92 36.51
N ASP A 466 14.08 -11.74 37.15
CA ASP A 466 13.74 -12.38 38.42
C ASP A 466 13.46 -11.32 39.52
N LEU A 467 14.23 -10.23 39.56
CA LEU A 467 14.01 -9.12 40.48
C LEU A 467 12.69 -8.39 40.21
N VAL A 468 12.34 -8.12 38.95
CA VAL A 468 11.06 -7.51 38.55
C VAL A 468 9.88 -8.39 38.98
N VAL A 469 9.92 -9.69 38.69
CA VAL A 469 8.84 -10.63 39.05
C VAL A 469 8.65 -10.74 40.56
N ALA A 470 9.73 -10.73 41.33
CA ALA A 470 9.66 -10.93 42.78
C ALA A 470 9.38 -9.64 43.57
N SER A 471 9.88 -8.50 43.11
CA SER A 471 9.65 -7.20 43.78
C SER A 471 8.33 -6.55 43.39
N GLY A 472 7.78 -6.87 42.22
CA GLY A 472 6.63 -6.17 41.65
C GLY A 472 6.91 -4.71 41.30
N LYS A 473 8.20 -4.32 41.15
CA LYS A 473 8.61 -2.92 40.87
C LYS A 473 9.16 -2.74 39.45
N PRO A 474 8.95 -1.56 38.83
CA PRO A 474 9.59 -1.17 37.59
C PRO A 474 11.04 -0.70 37.82
N PHE A 475 11.87 -0.75 36.78
CA PHE A 475 13.27 -0.30 36.80
C PHE A 475 13.66 0.40 35.49
N LEU A 476 14.37 1.52 35.62
CA LEU A 476 15.16 2.14 34.55
C LEU A 476 16.61 1.68 34.68
N VAL A 477 17.17 1.14 33.60
CA VAL A 477 18.59 0.78 33.49
C VAL A 477 19.26 1.82 32.60
N THR A 478 20.15 2.61 33.17
CA THR A 478 20.99 3.59 32.47
C THR A 478 22.18 2.91 31.76
N SER A 479 22.95 3.69 31.00
CA SER A 479 24.26 3.28 30.49
C SER A 479 25.32 4.27 31.00
N PRO A 480 26.26 3.84 31.88
CA PRO A 480 26.37 2.50 32.47
C PRO A 480 25.18 2.16 33.40
N PRO A 481 24.91 0.86 33.65
CA PRO A 481 23.86 0.43 34.59
C PRO A 481 24.12 0.95 36.02
N PRO A 482 23.07 1.19 36.83
CA PRO A 482 23.24 1.46 38.25
C PRO A 482 23.96 0.29 38.95
N ALA A 483 24.88 0.58 39.87
CA ALA A 483 25.77 -0.44 40.48
C ALA A 483 25.03 -1.62 41.14
N GLY A 484 23.83 -1.40 41.70
CA GLY A 484 22.99 -2.48 42.25
C GLY A 484 22.28 -3.35 41.21
N LEU A 485 22.19 -2.89 39.96
CA LEU A 485 21.56 -3.61 38.84
C LEU A 485 22.58 -4.26 37.90
N GLU A 486 23.81 -3.72 37.81
CA GLU A 486 24.86 -4.23 36.91
C GLU A 486 25.09 -5.76 37.01
N PRO A 487 25.18 -6.39 38.21
CA PRO A 487 25.35 -7.84 38.34
C PRO A 487 24.14 -8.64 37.85
N LEU A 488 22.96 -8.01 37.75
CA LEU A 488 21.70 -8.63 37.34
C LEU A 488 21.45 -8.51 35.82
N ILE A 489 22.29 -7.78 35.09
CA ILE A 489 22.25 -7.68 33.62
C ILE A 489 22.88 -8.93 33.00
N SER A 490 22.10 -10.02 33.02
CA SER A 490 22.49 -11.35 32.56
C SER A 490 22.72 -11.44 31.04
N PRO A 491 23.40 -12.48 30.53
CA PRO A 491 23.68 -12.62 29.08
C PRO A 491 22.44 -12.57 28.16
N PRO A 492 21.26 -13.14 28.51
CA PRO A 492 20.02 -12.92 27.76
C PRO A 492 19.63 -11.45 27.65
N ILE A 493 19.70 -10.69 28.76
CA ILE A 493 19.37 -9.26 28.77
C ILE A 493 20.36 -8.47 27.91
N ARG A 494 21.66 -8.79 27.96
CA ARG A 494 22.69 -8.19 27.10
C ARG A 494 22.47 -8.48 25.60
N ARG A 495 21.86 -9.62 25.25
CA ARG A 495 21.48 -9.91 23.85
C ARG A 495 20.42 -8.91 23.36
N VAL A 496 19.37 -8.73 24.15
CA VAL A 496 18.22 -7.84 23.88
C VAL A 496 18.62 -6.36 23.89
N ALA A 497 19.18 -5.88 25.00
CA ALA A 497 19.47 -4.45 25.23
C ALA A 497 20.86 -4.00 24.72
N GLY A 498 21.83 -4.92 24.61
CA GLY A 498 23.23 -4.54 24.43
C GLY A 498 23.73 -3.73 25.62
N GLU A 499 24.31 -2.56 25.33
CA GLU A 499 24.75 -1.56 26.30
C GLU A 499 23.84 -0.31 26.33
N SER A 500 22.69 -0.36 25.65
CA SER A 500 21.75 0.77 25.59
C SER A 500 20.88 0.85 26.84
N PRO A 501 20.50 2.07 27.29
CA PRO A 501 19.50 2.24 28.33
C PRO A 501 18.17 1.60 27.95
N PHE A 502 17.48 1.01 28.93
CA PHE A 502 16.18 0.37 28.75
C PHE A 502 15.33 0.45 30.03
N MET A 503 14.02 0.23 29.88
CA MET A 503 13.05 0.22 30.97
C MET A 503 12.34 -1.11 31.03
N VAL A 504 12.04 -1.58 32.24
CA VAL A 504 11.22 -2.76 32.49
C VAL A 504 10.17 -2.48 33.56
N ALA A 505 8.95 -2.97 33.38
CA ALA A 505 7.87 -2.85 34.36
C ALA A 505 7.03 -4.12 34.43
N PRO A 506 6.63 -4.58 35.63
CA PRO A 506 5.79 -5.77 35.79
C PRO A 506 4.34 -5.45 35.49
N VAL A 507 3.65 -6.41 34.87
CA VAL A 507 2.19 -6.40 34.70
C VAL A 507 1.59 -7.39 35.67
N SER A 508 0.62 -6.95 36.48
CA SER A 508 0.06 -7.74 37.59
C SER A 508 -1.47 -7.87 37.53
N VAL A 509 -1.97 -9.00 38.05
CA VAL A 509 -3.38 -9.22 38.37
C VAL A 509 -3.47 -9.35 39.89
N GLY A 510 -4.10 -8.38 40.55
CA GLY A 510 -3.98 -8.19 42.00
C GLY A 510 -2.51 -8.06 42.40
N SER A 511 -2.06 -8.84 43.39
CA SER A 511 -0.66 -8.89 43.84
C SER A 511 0.25 -9.78 43.00
N LYS A 512 -0.27 -10.48 41.99
CA LYS A 512 0.47 -11.49 41.23
C LYS A 512 0.97 -10.92 39.90
N VAL A 513 2.29 -10.74 39.78
CA VAL A 513 2.94 -10.45 38.48
C VAL A 513 2.64 -11.60 37.51
N ILE A 514 2.10 -11.28 36.33
CA ILE A 514 1.80 -12.21 35.24
C ILE A 514 2.69 -12.01 34.01
N GLY A 515 3.32 -10.84 33.86
CA GLY A 515 4.15 -10.50 32.72
C GLY A 515 5.08 -9.31 32.99
N ILE A 516 5.87 -8.94 32.00
CA ILE A 516 6.81 -7.82 32.02
C ILE A 516 6.72 -7.07 30.70
N PHE A 517 6.57 -5.75 30.74
CA PHE A 517 6.93 -4.88 29.62
C PHE A 517 8.41 -4.57 29.65
N TYR A 518 9.06 -4.63 28.47
CA TYR A 518 10.43 -4.20 28.23
C TYR A 518 10.45 -3.20 27.08
N THR A 519 11.26 -2.15 27.19
CA THR A 519 11.38 -1.15 26.11
C THR A 519 12.72 -0.40 26.10
N ASP A 520 13.16 0.05 24.92
CA ASP A 520 14.41 0.81 24.74
C ASP A 520 14.38 1.76 23.53
N ARG A 521 15.48 2.54 23.40
CA ARG A 521 15.81 3.36 22.23
C ARG A 521 17.16 2.95 21.59
N ARG A 522 17.47 1.63 21.57
CA ARG A 522 18.75 1.09 21.06
C ARG A 522 18.99 1.38 19.57
N PRO A 523 18.03 1.18 18.64
CA PRO A 523 18.23 1.44 17.22
C PRO A 523 18.56 2.91 16.89
N SER A 524 17.79 3.87 17.42
CA SER A 524 17.96 5.30 17.16
C SER A 524 19.09 5.93 17.99
N ARG A 525 19.49 5.27 19.09
CA ARG A 525 20.44 5.75 20.10
C ARG A 525 20.03 7.09 20.72
N ARG A 526 18.73 7.36 20.79
CA ARG A 526 18.18 8.53 21.49
C ARG A 526 18.29 8.32 23.01
N PRO A 527 18.52 9.38 23.81
CA PRO A 527 18.58 9.27 25.26
C PRO A 527 17.25 8.74 25.81
N LEU A 528 17.29 8.10 26.98
CA LEU A 528 16.11 7.58 27.71
C LEU A 528 16.25 8.02 29.17
N GLY A 529 15.28 8.76 29.70
CA GLY A 529 15.40 9.46 30.99
C GLY A 529 14.27 9.19 31.99
N THR A 530 14.34 9.84 33.15
CA THR A 530 13.37 9.70 34.24
C THR A 530 11.94 10.05 33.81
N ASP A 531 11.77 11.17 33.08
CA ASP A 531 10.51 11.58 32.44
C ASP A 531 9.87 10.49 31.57
N ASP A 532 10.69 9.73 30.84
CA ASP A 532 10.20 8.63 29.99
C ASP A 532 9.76 7.44 30.86
N PHE A 533 10.50 7.18 31.94
CA PHE A 533 10.26 6.10 32.89
C PHE A 533 9.00 6.31 33.73
N GLU A 534 8.71 7.54 34.17
CA GLU A 534 7.47 7.89 34.85
C GLU A 534 6.25 7.66 33.95
N ARG A 535 6.30 8.15 32.70
CA ARG A 535 5.23 7.97 31.70
C ARG A 535 5.02 6.50 31.34
N PHE A 536 6.11 5.75 31.15
CA PHE A 536 6.08 4.31 30.91
C PHE A 536 5.44 3.56 32.09
N THR A 537 5.85 3.89 33.32
CA THR A 537 5.33 3.24 34.54
C THR A 537 3.82 3.48 34.69
N ALA A 538 3.35 4.72 34.54
CA ALA A 538 1.93 5.05 34.64
C ALA A 538 1.04 4.24 33.66
N LEU A 539 1.48 4.08 32.41
CA LEU A 539 0.77 3.28 31.40
C LEU A 539 0.71 1.78 31.79
N VAL A 540 1.80 1.23 32.34
CA VAL A 540 1.86 -0.18 32.77
C VAL A 540 1.05 -0.43 34.06
N GLU A 541 0.93 0.59 34.92
CA GLU A 541 0.03 0.56 36.08
C GLU A 541 -1.44 0.57 35.63
N CYS A 542 -1.83 1.36 34.63
CA CYS A 542 -3.17 1.28 34.02
C CYS A 542 -3.47 -0.12 33.48
N ALA A 543 -2.52 -0.74 32.77
CA ALA A 543 -2.66 -2.13 32.30
C ALA A 543 -2.95 -3.09 33.45
N SER A 544 -2.16 -3.02 34.53
CA SER A 544 -2.32 -3.87 35.71
C SER A 544 -3.65 -3.64 36.45
N ARG A 545 -4.13 -2.39 36.52
CA ARG A 545 -5.46 -2.04 37.07
C ARG A 545 -6.58 -2.66 36.24
N GLY A 546 -6.53 -2.54 34.91
CA GLY A 546 -7.55 -3.10 34.01
C GLY A 546 -7.58 -4.62 33.97
N LEU A 547 -6.41 -5.25 33.93
CA LEU A 547 -6.28 -6.70 34.06
C LEU A 547 -6.81 -7.20 35.40
N SER A 548 -6.57 -6.45 36.49
CA SER A 548 -7.14 -6.78 37.80
C SER A 548 -8.66 -6.66 37.83
N ARG A 549 -9.29 -5.70 37.12
CA ARG A 549 -10.76 -5.60 36.98
C ARG A 549 -11.35 -6.69 36.08
N LEU A 550 -10.61 -7.15 35.08
CA LEU A 550 -11.02 -8.22 34.15
C LEU A 550 -11.08 -9.61 34.80
N TYR A 551 -10.22 -9.85 35.79
CA TYR A 551 -10.06 -11.15 36.48
C TYR A 551 -10.41 -11.09 37.99
N ALA A 552 -11.15 -10.06 38.41
CA ALA A 552 -11.80 -9.97 39.72
C ALA A 552 -13.23 -10.56 39.67
#